data_AF-A0A4Z0LA27-F1
#
_entry.id   AF-A0A4Z0LA27-F1
#
_cell.length_a   1.000
_cell.length_b   1.000
_cell.length_c   1.000
_cell.angle_alpha   90.00
_cell.angle_beta   90.00
_cell.angle_gamma   90.00
#
_symmetry.space_group_name_H-M   'P 1'
#
loop_
_entity.id
_entity.type
_entity.pdbx_description
1 polymer ?
#
loop_
_entity_poly.entity_id
_entity_poly.type
_entity_poly.pdbx_seq_one_letter_code
_entity_poly.pdbx_strand_id
1 'polypeptide(L)'
;MIPETLSIVERQILANQFRILSKIGNDSQNYEMKIEILENGYTEQYYEVFDLNIEEIPLEICEETTQILLMYRRIEDAIQLLSDKEKNEFDLEKIKFEGFDAKKDPHYHYMLFMIDNMSMWPEYKGQYINSHCEYQLSKYKRMLEYQTFLLDNDQYDLNKENLEHLIDVVVNPRNKRAIQLVR
;
A
#
# COMPACT_ATOMS: atom_id res chain seq x y z
N MET A 1 -11.31 -11.98 -7.62
CA MET A 1 -12.63 -12.55 -7.84
C MET A 1 -12.41 -13.56 -8.93
N ILE A 2 -12.85 -14.81 -8.74
CA ILE A 2 -12.73 -15.80 -9.82
C ILE A 2 -13.85 -15.48 -10.84
N PRO A 3 -13.56 -15.42 -12.15
CA PRO A 3 -14.58 -15.11 -13.14
C PRO A 3 -15.70 -16.16 -13.12
N GLU A 4 -16.96 -15.73 -13.13
CA GLU A 4 -18.11 -16.65 -13.20
C GLU A 4 -18.29 -17.25 -14.62
N THR A 5 -17.76 -16.56 -15.64
CA THR A 5 -17.80 -16.99 -17.03
C THR A 5 -16.60 -16.45 -17.80
N LEU A 6 -16.29 -17.10 -18.91
CA LEU A 6 -15.27 -16.68 -19.89
C LEU A 6 -15.87 -16.81 -21.27
N SER A 7 -15.54 -15.89 -22.17
CA SER A 7 -15.83 -16.05 -23.59
C SER A 7 -15.15 -17.30 -24.15
N ILE A 8 -15.71 -17.86 -25.22
CA ILE A 8 -15.10 -19.00 -25.93
C ILE A 8 -13.67 -18.67 -26.36
N VAL A 9 -13.41 -17.41 -26.74
CA VAL A 9 -12.07 -16.94 -27.13
C VAL A 9 -11.10 -16.96 -25.96
N GLU A 10 -11.49 -16.44 -24.79
CA GLU A 10 -10.66 -16.49 -23.58
C GLU A 10 -10.36 -17.93 -23.14
N ARG A 11 -11.37 -18.81 -23.13
CA ARG A 11 -11.18 -20.24 -22.84
C ARG A 11 -10.21 -20.89 -23.83
N GLN A 12 -10.36 -20.61 -25.12
CA GLN A 12 -9.50 -21.15 -26.16
C GLN A 12 -8.05 -20.66 -26.01
N ILE A 13 -7.84 -19.38 -25.66
CA ILE A 13 -6.52 -18.80 -25.41
C ILE A 13 -5.87 -19.48 -24.19
N LEU A 14 -6.56 -19.55 -23.05
CA LEU A 14 -6.04 -20.15 -21.83
C LEU A 14 -5.74 -21.65 -22.01
N ALA A 15 -6.64 -22.40 -22.66
CA ALA A 15 -6.41 -23.82 -22.95
C ALA A 15 -5.17 -24.01 -23.84
N ASN A 16 -4.96 -23.12 -24.82
CA ASN A 16 -3.75 -23.15 -25.64
C ASN A 16 -2.48 -22.82 -24.83
N GLN A 17 -2.54 -21.86 -23.90
CA GLN A 17 -1.42 -21.56 -23.01
C GLN A 17 -1.04 -22.76 -22.14
N PHE A 18 -2.02 -23.44 -21.52
CA PHE A 18 -1.74 -24.64 -20.72
C PHE A 18 -1.23 -25.81 -21.57
N ARG A 19 -1.69 -25.98 -22.81
CA ARG A 19 -1.12 -26.97 -23.76
C ARG A 19 0.32 -26.67 -24.16
N ILE A 20 0.71 -25.40 -24.20
CA ILE A 20 2.10 -25.01 -24.43
C ILE A 20 2.91 -25.31 -23.17
N LEU A 21 2.42 -24.89 -21.99
CA LEU A 21 3.07 -25.14 -20.69
C LEU A 21 3.25 -26.63 -20.40
N SER A 22 2.29 -27.49 -20.75
CA SER A 22 2.42 -28.94 -20.59
C SER A 22 3.53 -29.56 -21.45
N LYS A 23 3.92 -28.90 -22.54
CA LYS A 23 5.03 -29.35 -23.41
C LYS A 23 6.40 -28.84 -22.98
N ILE A 24 6.47 -27.73 -22.24
CA ILE A 24 7.73 -27.07 -21.88
C ILE A 24 8.04 -27.09 -20.38
N GLY A 25 7.04 -27.35 -19.54
CA GLY A 25 7.13 -27.34 -18.08
C GLY A 25 7.25 -28.74 -17.48
N ASN A 26 7.60 -28.78 -16.18
CA ASN A 26 7.81 -30.03 -15.44
C ASN A 26 6.54 -30.54 -14.70
N ASP A 27 5.43 -29.79 -14.74
CA ASP A 27 4.18 -30.10 -14.02
C ASP A 27 3.01 -30.36 -15.00
N SER A 28 3.18 -31.34 -15.89
CA SER A 28 2.23 -31.59 -16.98
C SER A 28 0.84 -32.02 -16.50
N GLN A 29 0.75 -32.73 -15.37
CA GLN A 29 -0.52 -33.24 -14.82
C GLN A 29 -1.43 -32.10 -14.34
N ASN A 30 -0.87 -31.05 -13.73
CA ASN A 30 -1.61 -29.87 -13.30
C ASN A 30 -2.23 -29.11 -14.50
N TYR A 31 -1.51 -29.06 -15.62
CA TYR A 31 -1.98 -28.38 -16.83
C TYR A 31 -3.07 -29.15 -17.58
N GLU A 32 -3.03 -30.48 -17.62
CA GLU A 32 -4.07 -31.30 -18.27
C GLU A 32 -5.44 -31.08 -17.62
N MET A 33 -5.51 -31.06 -16.28
CA MET A 33 -6.74 -30.75 -15.54
C MET A 33 -7.27 -29.34 -15.89
N LYS A 34 -6.39 -28.33 -15.91
CA LYS A 34 -6.75 -26.95 -16.26
C LYS A 34 -7.28 -26.84 -17.70
N ILE A 35 -6.72 -27.59 -18.64
CA ILE A 35 -7.20 -27.67 -20.02
C ILE A 35 -8.61 -28.25 -20.06
N GLU A 36 -8.85 -29.38 -19.38
CA GLU A 36 -10.16 -30.03 -19.35
C GLU A 36 -11.26 -29.12 -18.78
N ILE A 37 -10.95 -28.40 -17.68
CA ILE A 37 -11.84 -27.41 -17.07
C ILE A 37 -12.25 -26.34 -18.09
N LEU A 38 -11.30 -25.79 -18.85
CA LEU A 38 -11.53 -24.73 -19.83
C LEU A 38 -12.23 -25.20 -21.10
N GLU A 39 -11.94 -26.41 -21.57
CA GLU A 39 -12.57 -26.99 -22.77
C GLU A 39 -14.05 -27.28 -22.52
N ASN A 40 -14.37 -27.92 -21.40
CA ASN A 40 -15.73 -28.29 -21.05
C ASN A 40 -16.52 -27.16 -20.37
N GLY A 41 -15.84 -26.11 -19.92
CA GLY A 41 -16.48 -24.95 -19.28
C GLY A 41 -17.02 -25.28 -17.88
N TYR A 42 -16.27 -26.03 -17.08
CA TYR A 42 -16.61 -26.31 -15.68
C TYR A 42 -16.38 -25.06 -14.82
N THR A 43 -17.33 -24.12 -14.86
CA THR A 43 -17.17 -22.79 -14.23
C THR A 43 -16.95 -22.84 -12.72
N GLU A 44 -17.55 -23.83 -12.03
CA GLU A 44 -17.29 -24.07 -10.61
C GLU A 44 -15.79 -24.31 -10.33
N GLN A 45 -15.07 -24.92 -11.27
CA GLN A 45 -13.67 -25.31 -11.14
C GLN A 45 -12.69 -24.23 -11.60
N TYR A 46 -13.16 -23.02 -11.95
CA TYR A 46 -12.27 -21.95 -12.39
C TYR A 46 -11.29 -21.49 -11.31
N TYR A 47 -11.55 -21.76 -10.03
CA TYR A 47 -10.58 -21.50 -8.95
C TYR A 47 -9.28 -22.33 -9.10
N GLU A 48 -9.35 -23.50 -9.74
CA GLU A 48 -8.15 -24.31 -10.05
C GLU A 48 -7.34 -23.69 -11.21
N VAL A 49 -7.99 -22.91 -12.08
CA VAL A 49 -7.36 -22.27 -13.24
C VAL A 49 -6.72 -20.93 -12.88
N PHE A 50 -7.38 -20.13 -12.04
CA PHE A 50 -6.97 -18.78 -11.68
C PHE A 50 -6.36 -18.74 -10.28
N ASP A 51 -5.02 -18.83 -10.21
CA ASP A 51 -4.22 -18.69 -8.98
C ASP A 51 -3.67 -17.26 -8.82
N LEU A 52 -4.45 -16.26 -9.23
CA LEU A 52 -4.11 -14.86 -9.02
C LEU A 52 -4.57 -14.42 -7.63
N ASN A 53 -3.91 -13.41 -7.04
CA ASN A 53 -4.43 -12.74 -5.87
C ASN A 53 -5.89 -12.35 -6.14
N ILE A 54 -6.79 -12.88 -5.31
CA ILE A 54 -8.24 -12.79 -5.54
C ILE A 54 -8.69 -11.32 -5.42
N GLU A 55 -7.92 -10.43 -4.82
CA GLU A 55 -8.25 -9.01 -4.80
C GLU A 55 -7.10 -8.20 -5.40
N GLU A 56 -7.44 -7.41 -6.42
CA GLU A 56 -6.55 -6.37 -6.92
C GLU A 56 -6.40 -5.31 -5.84
N ILE A 57 -5.19 -4.75 -5.71
CA ILE A 57 -4.98 -3.54 -4.92
C ILE A 57 -5.27 -2.36 -5.86
N PRO A 58 -6.32 -1.56 -5.62
CA PRO A 58 -6.67 -0.44 -6.50
C PRO A 58 -5.53 0.57 -6.65
N LEU A 59 -5.50 1.27 -7.77
CA LEU A 59 -4.48 2.30 -8.03
C LEU A 59 -4.48 3.37 -6.93
N GLU A 60 -5.65 3.75 -6.43
CA GLU A 60 -5.80 4.75 -5.38
C GLU A 60 -5.09 4.32 -4.08
N ILE A 61 -5.11 3.02 -3.75
CA ILE A 61 -4.39 2.46 -2.59
C ILE A 61 -2.88 2.44 -2.83
N CYS A 62 -2.46 2.12 -4.05
CA CYS A 62 -1.05 2.15 -4.44
C CYS A 62 -0.46 3.57 -4.35
N GLU A 63 -1.21 4.55 -4.84
CA GLU A 63 -0.85 5.98 -4.77
C GLU A 63 -0.87 6.47 -3.32
N GLU A 64 -1.91 6.16 -2.54
CA GLU A 64 -2.00 6.55 -1.12
C GLU A 64 -0.84 5.97 -0.31
N THR A 65 -0.47 4.70 -0.52
CA THR A 65 0.72 4.08 0.11
C THR A 65 1.98 4.86 -0.20
N THR A 66 2.19 5.21 -1.47
CA THR A 66 3.36 5.97 -1.91
C THR A 66 3.41 7.36 -1.26
N GLN A 67 2.27 8.05 -1.21
CA GLN A 67 2.17 9.37 -0.58
C GLN A 67 2.42 9.33 0.93
N ILE A 68 1.92 8.29 1.62
CA ILE A 68 2.17 8.08 3.05
C ILE A 68 3.66 7.87 3.31
N LEU A 69 4.33 6.99 2.55
CA LEU A 69 5.76 6.71 2.73
C LEU A 69 6.61 7.95 2.41
N LEU A 70 6.26 8.71 1.37
CA LEU A 70 6.92 9.97 1.05
C LEU A 70 6.77 11.00 2.17
N MET A 71 5.57 11.13 2.74
CA MET A 71 5.31 12.01 3.87
C MET A 71 6.19 11.65 5.07
N TYR A 72 6.28 10.36 5.39
CA TYR A 72 7.11 9.92 6.51
C TYR A 72 8.60 10.14 6.27
N ARG A 73 9.09 9.98 5.04
CA ARG A 73 10.46 10.38 4.69
C ARG A 73 10.70 11.86 4.95
N ARG A 74 9.80 12.74 4.49
CA ARG A 74 9.90 14.19 4.73
C ARG A 74 9.90 14.54 6.23
N ILE A 75 9.11 13.83 7.02
CA ILE A 75 9.07 13.98 8.48
C ILE A 75 10.41 13.58 9.10
N GLU A 76 10.93 12.41 8.76
CA GLU A 76 12.21 11.92 9.28
C GLU A 76 13.38 12.84 8.89
N ASP A 77 13.41 13.31 7.64
CA ASP A 77 14.42 14.26 7.15
C ASP A 77 14.39 15.57 7.96
N ALA A 78 13.20 16.10 8.24
CA ALA A 78 13.04 17.30 9.05
C ALA A 78 13.42 17.08 10.52
N ILE A 79 13.07 15.93 11.11
CA ILE A 79 13.48 15.56 12.47
C ILE A 79 15.01 15.49 12.59
N GLN A 80 15.70 14.98 11.56
CA GLN A 80 17.17 14.91 11.55
C GLN A 80 17.82 16.30 11.60
N LEU A 81 17.17 17.33 11.06
CA LEU A 81 17.65 18.71 11.06
C LEU A 81 17.41 19.47 12.37
N LEU A 82 16.54 18.98 13.25
CA LEU A 82 16.28 19.59 14.55
C LEU A 82 17.46 19.45 15.51
N SER A 83 17.71 20.50 16.29
CA SER A 83 18.61 20.44 17.44
C SER A 83 18.05 19.57 18.56
N ASP A 84 18.91 19.06 19.46
CA ASP A 84 18.47 18.26 20.61
C ASP A 84 17.49 19.03 21.52
N LYS A 85 17.63 20.35 21.61
CA LYS A 85 16.69 21.18 22.35
C LYS A 85 15.29 21.13 21.72
N GLU A 86 15.21 21.31 20.40
CA GLU A 86 13.93 21.30 19.67
C GLU A 86 13.27 19.93 19.67
N LYS A 87 14.05 18.85 19.58
CA LYS A 87 13.52 17.48 19.70
C LYS A 87 12.84 17.22 21.03
N ASN A 88 13.33 17.85 22.10
CA ASN A 88 12.75 17.71 23.45
C ASN A 88 11.51 18.60 23.68
N GLU A 89 11.17 19.49 22.75
CA GLU A 89 9.98 20.35 22.86
C GLU A 89 8.69 19.62 22.42
N PHE A 90 8.80 18.52 21.66
CA PHE A 90 7.66 17.81 21.08
C PHE A 90 7.70 16.30 21.33
N ASP A 91 6.53 15.67 21.37
CA ASP A 91 6.39 14.21 21.40
C ASP A 91 6.40 13.67 19.96
N LEU A 92 7.59 13.55 19.37
CA LEU A 92 7.80 13.10 17.98
C LEU A 92 7.28 11.67 17.73
N GLU A 93 7.16 10.83 18.76
CA GLU A 93 6.60 9.48 18.62
C GLU A 93 5.13 9.52 18.14
N LYS A 94 4.41 10.64 18.35
CA LYS A 94 3.04 10.81 17.83
C LYS A 94 2.97 10.79 16.31
N ILE A 95 4.01 11.22 15.63
CA ILE A 95 4.11 11.29 14.16
C ILE A 95 5.15 10.33 13.60
N LYS A 96 5.46 9.26 14.33
CA LYS A 96 6.28 8.15 13.83
C LYS A 96 5.47 7.22 12.92
N PHE A 97 6.13 6.65 11.92
CA PHE A 97 5.55 5.61 11.10
C PHE A 97 5.51 4.29 11.87
N GLU A 98 4.34 3.68 11.94
CA GLU A 98 4.10 2.45 12.70
C GLU A 98 3.73 1.27 11.78
N GLY A 99 3.75 1.50 10.46
CA GLY A 99 3.32 0.53 9.47
C GLY A 99 1.81 0.45 9.28
N PHE A 100 1.38 -0.57 8.57
CA PHE A 100 -0.04 -0.85 8.27
C PHE A 100 -0.48 -2.15 8.94
N ASP A 101 -1.79 -2.35 9.11
CA ASP A 101 -2.31 -3.61 9.66
C ASP A 101 -2.27 -4.71 8.60
N ALA A 102 -1.48 -5.76 8.83
CA ALA A 102 -1.27 -6.82 7.84
C ALA A 102 -2.50 -7.65 7.48
N LYS A 103 -3.59 -7.59 8.28
CA LYS A 103 -4.79 -8.39 8.05
C LYS A 103 -5.92 -7.59 7.42
N LYS A 104 -5.97 -6.30 7.71
CA LYS A 104 -7.12 -5.45 7.38
C LYS A 104 -6.79 -4.28 6.47
N ASP A 105 -5.50 -4.02 6.22
CA ASP A 105 -5.06 -2.89 5.43
C ASP A 105 -4.28 -3.35 4.18
N PRO A 106 -4.86 -3.22 2.96
CA PRO A 106 -4.18 -3.60 1.72
C PRO A 106 -2.89 -2.81 1.45
N HIS A 107 -2.71 -1.63 2.06
CA HIS A 107 -1.47 -0.87 1.98
C HIS A 107 -0.27 -1.69 2.48
N TYR A 108 -0.47 -2.59 3.45
CA TYR A 108 0.60 -3.41 4.02
C TYR A 108 1.31 -4.27 2.96
N HIS A 109 0.54 -5.00 2.15
CA HIS A 109 1.10 -5.91 1.15
C HIS A 109 1.79 -5.15 0.02
N TYR A 110 1.20 -4.04 -0.42
CA TYR A 110 1.82 -3.21 -1.44
C TYR A 110 3.11 -2.54 -0.94
N MET A 111 3.12 -2.02 0.30
CA MET A 111 4.31 -1.47 0.93
C MET A 111 5.45 -2.52 1.00
N LEU A 112 5.17 -3.76 1.43
CA LEU A 112 6.19 -4.81 1.47
C LEU A 112 6.75 -5.11 0.07
N PHE A 113 5.89 -5.17 -0.95
CA PHE A 113 6.34 -5.33 -2.33
C PHE A 113 7.27 -4.18 -2.77
N MET A 114 6.94 -2.92 -2.44
CA MET A 114 7.80 -1.78 -2.72
C MET A 114 9.16 -1.89 -2.03
N ILE A 115 9.20 -2.32 -0.77
CA ILE A 115 10.44 -2.43 0.02
C ILE A 115 11.31 -3.61 -0.45
N ASP A 116 10.74 -4.80 -0.50
CA ASP A 116 11.49 -6.04 -0.67
C ASP A 116 11.76 -6.36 -2.14
N ASN A 117 10.78 -6.11 -3.03
CA ASN A 117 10.89 -6.47 -4.44
C ASN A 117 11.36 -5.30 -5.31
N MET A 118 10.88 -4.08 -5.06
CA MET A 118 11.27 -2.90 -5.84
C MET A 118 12.51 -2.19 -5.27
N SER A 119 13.01 -2.59 -4.10
CA SER A 119 14.12 -1.94 -3.39
C SER A 119 13.90 -0.44 -3.15
N MET A 120 12.64 -0.02 -3.01
CA MET A 120 12.27 1.33 -2.59
C MET A 120 12.26 1.40 -1.06
N TRP A 121 12.25 2.63 -0.51
CA TRP A 121 12.14 2.87 0.94
C TRP A 121 13.12 2.04 1.80
N PRO A 122 14.44 2.05 1.49
CA PRO A 122 15.43 1.24 2.19
C PRO A 122 15.49 1.49 3.71
N GLU A 123 15.03 2.65 4.17
CA GLU A 123 14.88 2.99 5.59
C GLU A 123 14.02 1.98 6.36
N TYR A 124 13.06 1.30 5.71
CA TYR A 124 12.18 0.31 6.36
C TYR A 124 12.60 -1.15 6.13
N LYS A 125 13.68 -1.39 5.36
CA LYS A 125 14.11 -2.75 5.02
C LYS A 125 14.50 -3.54 6.27
N GLY A 126 13.91 -4.72 6.43
CA GLY A 126 14.15 -5.61 7.58
C GLY A 126 13.48 -5.16 8.89
N GLN A 127 12.69 -4.08 8.88
CA GLN A 127 11.93 -3.65 10.05
C GLN A 127 10.60 -4.40 10.15
N TYR A 128 10.11 -4.62 11.38
CA TYR A 128 8.77 -5.11 11.62
C TYR A 128 7.77 -3.95 11.59
N ILE A 129 7.03 -3.83 10.49
CA ILE A 129 6.12 -2.71 10.18
C ILE A 129 4.66 -3.16 10.06
N ASN A 130 4.26 -4.14 10.87
CA ASN A 130 2.86 -4.49 11.06
C ASN A 130 2.33 -3.76 12.30
N SER A 131 1.44 -2.80 12.09
CA SER A 131 0.97 -1.93 13.17
C SER A 131 0.04 -2.62 14.15
N HIS A 132 -0.57 -3.75 13.76
CA HIS A 132 -1.67 -4.40 14.49
C HIS A 132 -2.82 -3.44 14.86
N CYS A 133 -2.97 -2.34 14.13
CA CYS A 133 -3.89 -1.26 14.45
C CYS A 133 -4.54 -0.69 13.20
N GLU A 134 -5.83 -0.94 13.07
CA GLU A 134 -6.70 -0.55 11.95
C GLU A 134 -6.86 0.98 11.83
N TYR A 135 -6.63 1.71 12.93
CA TYR A 135 -6.89 3.14 13.00
C TYR A 135 -5.72 4.00 12.48
N GLN A 136 -4.57 3.39 12.19
CA GLN A 136 -3.38 4.12 11.73
C GLN A 136 -3.61 4.82 10.40
N LEU A 137 -4.35 4.18 9.48
CA LEU A 137 -4.66 4.78 8.20
C LEU A 137 -5.42 6.11 8.36
N SER A 138 -6.33 6.21 9.34
CA SER A 138 -7.05 7.46 9.61
C SER A 138 -6.14 8.58 10.14
N LYS A 139 -5.09 8.22 10.88
CA LYS A 139 -4.04 9.15 11.33
C LYS A 139 -3.23 9.63 10.12
N TYR A 140 -2.82 8.71 9.24
CA TYR A 140 -2.01 9.03 8.07
C TYR A 140 -2.77 9.92 7.08
N LYS A 141 -4.06 9.65 6.82
CA LYS A 141 -4.91 10.50 5.97
C LYS A 141 -5.02 11.94 6.47
N ARG A 142 -5.16 12.15 7.79
CA ARG A 142 -5.17 13.51 8.38
C ARG A 142 -3.85 14.25 8.18
N MET A 143 -2.73 13.55 8.32
CA MET A 143 -1.41 14.12 8.07
C MET A 143 -1.21 14.42 6.57
N LEU A 144 -1.71 13.54 5.69
CA LEU A 144 -1.69 13.74 4.24
C LEU A 144 -2.45 15.00 3.81
N GLU A 145 -3.60 15.31 4.41
CA GLU A 145 -4.34 16.55 4.12
C GLU A 145 -3.44 17.80 4.32
N TYR A 146 -2.66 17.82 5.40
CA TYR A 146 -1.73 18.91 5.66
C TYR A 146 -0.52 18.88 4.72
N GLN A 147 0.04 17.70 4.43
CA GLN A 147 1.10 17.57 3.43
C GLN A 147 0.66 18.09 2.06
N THR A 148 -0.54 17.73 1.60
CA THR A 148 -1.10 18.21 0.33
C THR A 148 -1.20 19.73 0.32
N PHE A 149 -1.72 20.33 1.40
CA PHE A 149 -1.73 21.78 1.55
C PHE A 149 -0.34 22.41 1.43
N LEU A 150 0.68 21.83 2.08
CA LEU A 150 2.05 22.34 1.99
C LEU A 150 2.58 22.26 0.56
N LEU A 151 2.37 21.13 -0.12
CA LEU A 151 2.82 20.92 -1.50
C LEU A 151 2.11 21.85 -2.49
N ASP A 152 0.81 22.10 -2.31
CA ASP A 152 0.03 23.05 -3.12
C ASP A 152 0.49 24.51 -2.95
N ASN A 153 1.24 24.80 -1.87
CA ASN A 153 1.83 26.11 -1.58
C ASN A 153 3.36 26.11 -1.77
N ASP A 154 3.89 25.18 -2.60
CA ASP A 154 5.30 25.04 -2.93
C ASP A 154 6.23 24.84 -1.69
N GLN A 155 5.69 24.32 -0.58
CA GLN A 155 6.44 23.98 0.62
C GLN A 155 6.85 22.51 0.62
N TYR A 156 8.01 22.24 0.03
CA TYR A 156 8.56 20.89 -0.09
C TYR A 156 9.28 20.40 1.17
N ASP A 157 10.03 21.27 1.84
CA ASP A 157 10.75 20.94 3.08
C ASP A 157 9.87 21.21 4.30
N LEU A 158 9.94 20.33 5.31
CA LEU A 158 9.25 20.55 6.58
C LEU A 158 10.20 21.24 7.56
N ASN A 159 9.70 22.26 8.24
CA ASN A 159 10.37 22.91 9.36
C ASN A 159 9.74 22.45 10.69
N LYS A 160 10.23 23.03 11.79
CA LYS A 160 9.76 22.74 13.14
C LYS A 160 8.27 23.01 13.32
N GLU A 161 7.76 24.14 12.83
CA GLU A 161 6.35 24.52 12.92
C GLU A 161 5.44 23.52 12.17
N ASN A 162 5.92 23.01 11.04
CA ASN A 162 5.20 21.99 10.26
C ASN A 162 5.11 20.67 11.03
N LEU A 163 6.18 20.26 11.73
CA LEU A 163 6.18 19.07 12.59
C LEU A 163 5.23 19.22 13.78
N GLU A 164 5.22 20.40 14.43
CA GLU A 164 4.27 20.71 15.50
C GLU A 164 2.83 20.62 15.01
N HIS A 165 2.53 21.16 13.82
CA HIS A 165 1.21 21.09 13.23
C HIS A 165 0.80 19.65 12.88
N LEU A 166 1.72 18.83 12.36
CA LEU A 166 1.48 17.40 12.12
C LEU A 166 1.14 16.66 13.42
N ILE A 167 1.77 17.01 14.54
CA ILE A 167 1.42 16.44 15.85
C ILE A 167 0.01 16.89 16.27
N ASP A 168 -0.32 18.17 16.10
CA ASP A 168 -1.64 18.70 16.47
C ASP A 168 -2.78 18.03 15.68
N VAL A 169 -2.64 17.81 14.37
CA VAL A 169 -3.69 17.13 13.57
C VAL A 169 -3.92 15.67 14.00
N VAL A 170 -2.90 15.02 14.57
CA VAL A 170 -3.00 13.65 15.08
C VAL A 170 -3.65 13.63 16.46
N VAL A 171 -3.23 14.52 17.36
CA VAL A 171 -3.68 14.56 18.76
C VAL A 171 -5.06 15.22 18.91
N ASN A 172 -5.35 16.24 18.11
CA ASN A 172 -6.56 17.06 18.21
C ASN A 172 -7.40 17.02 16.91
N PRO A 173 -7.91 15.84 16.50
CA PRO A 173 -8.55 15.65 15.19
C PRO A 173 -9.87 16.43 14.99
N ARG A 174 -10.45 17.01 16.06
CA ARG A 174 -11.66 17.84 16.01
C ARG A 174 -11.36 19.35 15.93
N ASN A 175 -10.09 19.74 16.01
CA ASN A 175 -9.69 21.14 15.98
C ASN A 175 -9.74 21.69 14.55
N LYS A 176 -10.79 22.46 14.24
CA LYS A 176 -10.99 23.06 12.92
C LYS A 176 -9.86 24.01 12.49
N ARG A 177 -9.06 24.56 13.42
CA ARG A 177 -7.92 25.44 13.06
C ARG A 177 -6.83 24.68 12.32
N ALA A 178 -6.58 23.42 12.67
CA ALA A 178 -5.60 22.57 11.99
C ALA A 178 -6.07 22.16 10.57
N ILE A 179 -7.39 22.16 10.34
CA ILE A 179 -8.02 21.87 9.05
C ILE A 179 -8.21 23.15 8.21
N GLN A 180 -8.28 24.32 8.85
CA GLN A 180 -8.56 25.61 8.20
C GLN A 180 -7.41 26.18 7.39
N LEU A 181 -6.18 25.70 7.57
CA LEU A 181 -5.08 26.10 6.69
C LEU A 181 -5.28 25.59 5.25
N VAL A 182 -6.14 24.59 5.02
CA VAL A 182 -6.37 23.95 3.70
C VAL A 182 -7.46 24.65 2.84
N ARG A 183 -7.87 25.89 3.16
CA ARG A 183 -8.88 26.63 2.37
C ARG A 183 -8.53 28.08 2.10
#